data_AF-A8WIF4-F1
#
_entry.id   AF-A8WIF4-F1
#
_cell.length_a   1.000
_cell.length_b   1.000
_cell.length_c   1.000
_cell.angle_alpha   90.00
_cell.angle_beta   90.00
_cell.angle_gamma   90.00
#
_symmetry.space_group_name_H-M   'P 1'
#
loop_
_entity.id
_entity.type
_entity.pdbx_description
1 polymer ?
#
loop_
_entity_poly.entity_id
_entity_poly.type
_entity_poly.pdbx_seq_one_letter_code
_entity_poly.pdbx_strand_id
1 'polypeptide(L)' 'MKGLRVIELSEALNVDSSDLLAVCAILKCNASSRLSMLTFEECKKISDYYERNS' A
#
# COMPACT_ATOMS: atom_id res chain seq x y z
N MET A 1 -4.78 -16.46 -1.06
CA MET A 1 -5.06 -15.54 0.05
C MET A 1 -5.49 -14.21 -0.54
N LYS A 2 -6.51 -13.53 0.02
CA LYS A 2 -6.91 -12.18 -0.44
C LYS A 2 -5.88 -11.17 0.06
N GLY A 3 -5.55 -10.15 -0.74
CA GLY A 3 -4.66 -9.06 -0.30
C GLY A 3 -5.37 -8.09 0.66
N LEU A 4 -4.76 -6.94 0.92
CA LEU A 4 -5.28 -5.93 1.84
C LEU A 4 -5.81 -4.72 1.07
N ARG A 5 -6.78 -4.01 1.64
CA ARG A 5 -7.12 -2.66 1.19
C ARG A 5 -6.00 -1.69 1.56
N VAL A 6 -5.87 -0.61 0.80
CA VAL A 6 -4.92 0.48 1.09
C VAL A 6 -4.98 0.92 2.56
N ILE A 7 -6.18 1.10 3.12
CA ILE A 7 -6.36 1.48 4.53
C ILE A 7 -5.84 0.42 5.51
N GLU A 8 -6.12 -0.86 5.26
CA GLU A 8 -5.69 -1.96 6.13
C GLU A 8 -4.17 -2.14 6.08
N LEU A 9 -3.56 -1.98 4.91
CA LEU A 9 -2.10 -2.00 4.79
C LEU A 9 -1.46 -0.79 5.49
N SER A 10 -2.08 0.39 5.40
CA SER A 10 -1.55 1.59 6.07
C SER A 10 -1.58 1.45 7.59
N GLU A 11 -2.64 0.85 8.13
CA GLU A 11 -2.74 0.51 9.56
C GLU A 11 -1.68 -0.51 9.96
N ALA A 12 -1.47 -1.57 9.16
CA ALA A 12 -0.48 -2.61 9.43
C ALA A 12 0.98 -2.09 9.40
N LEU A 13 1.27 -1.14 8.50
CA LEU A 13 2.58 -0.50 8.39
C LEU A 13 2.75 0.72 9.31
N ASN A 14 1.69 1.14 10.01
CA ASN A 14 1.66 2.35 10.84
C ASN A 14 2.11 3.61 10.08
N VAL A 15 1.58 3.79 8.87
CA VAL A 15 1.83 4.96 7.99
C VAL A 15 0.53 5.66 7.65
N ASP A 16 0.59 6.93 7.23
CA ASP A 16 -0.62 7.63 6.78
C ASP A 16 -1.19 6.98 5.51
N SER A 17 -2.50 6.78 5.51
CA SER A 17 -3.20 6.17 4.36
C SER A 17 -3.14 7.00 3.08
N SER A 18 -2.97 8.32 3.19
CA SER A 18 -2.80 9.22 2.04
C SER A 18 -1.38 9.10 1.47
N ASP A 19 -0.37 8.98 2.34
CA ASP A 19 1.00 8.70 1.93
C ASP A 19 1.08 7.33 1.25
N LEU A 20 0.45 6.30 1.82
CA LEU A 20 0.43 4.97 1.21
C LEU A 20 -0.25 5.00 -0.16
N LEU A 21 -1.33 5.75 -0.31
CA LEU A 21 -2.00 5.94 -1.60
C LEU A 21 -1.10 6.67 -2.61
N ALA A 22 -0.30 7.64 -2.18
CA ALA A 22 0.71 8.28 -3.03
C ALA A 22 1.81 7.30 -3.45
N VAL A 23 2.26 6.44 -2.54
CA VAL A 23 3.23 5.37 -2.83
C VAL A 23 2.65 4.36 -3.83
N CYS A 24 1.37 3.99 -3.72
CA CYS A 24 0.69 3.17 -4.72
C CYS A 24 0.82 3.80 -6.13
N ALA A 25 0.63 5.11 -6.26
CA ALA A 25 0.78 5.81 -7.55
C ALA A 25 2.24 5.79 -8.06
N ILE A 26 3.22 6.03 -7.17
CA ILE A 26 4.66 5.96 -7.51
C ILE A 26 5.04 4.57 -8.02
N LEU A 27 4.57 3.52 -7.34
CA LEU A 27 4.87 2.13 -7.65
C LEU A 27 4.01 1.57 -8.78
N LYS A 28 3.10 2.37 -9.35
CA LYS A 28 2.15 2.01 -10.41
C LYS A 28 1.24 0.84 -10.00
N CYS A 29 0.83 0.80 -8.74
CA CYS A 29 -0.19 -0.12 -8.24
C CYS A 29 -1.59 0.36 -8.66
N ASN A 30 -2.52 -0.57 -8.87
CA ASN A 30 -3.88 -0.24 -9.31
C ASN A 30 -4.79 0.12 -8.12
N ALA A 31 -4.48 1.22 -7.43
CA ALA A 31 -5.25 1.74 -6.32
C ALA A 31 -5.61 3.21 -6.52
N SER A 32 -6.89 3.53 -6.38
CA SER A 32 -7.44 4.88 -6.58
C SER A 32 -8.08 5.45 -5.31
N SER A 33 -8.22 4.65 -4.26
CA SER A 33 -8.79 5.07 -2.98
C SER A 33 -8.27 4.23 -1.82
N ARG A 34 -8.53 4.68 -0.59
CA ARG A 34 -8.26 3.94 0.65
C ARG A 34 -8.97 2.58 0.73
N LEU A 35 -10.04 2.40 -0.03
CA LEU A 35 -10.82 1.16 -0.09
C LEU A 35 -10.39 0.22 -1.22
N SER A 36 -9.49 0.65 -2.11
CA SER A 36 -8.97 -0.18 -3.20
C SER A 36 -8.24 -1.40 -2.63
N MET A 37 -8.54 -2.58 -3.18
CA MET A 37 -7.87 -3.83 -2.85
C MET A 37 -6.53 -3.91 -3.56
N LEU A 38 -5.47 -4.16 -2.79
CA LEU A 38 -4.16 -4.49 -3.31
C LEU A 38 -4.04 -6.00 -3.45
N THR A 39 -3.35 -6.44 -4.49
CA THR A 39 -2.87 -7.81 -4.58
C THR A 39 -1.77 -8.08 -3.56
N PHE A 40 -1.49 -9.34 -3.28
CA PHE A 40 -0.39 -9.71 -2.40
C PHE A 40 0.97 -9.18 -2.90
N GLU A 41 1.18 -9.19 -4.21
CA GLU A 41 2.40 -8.66 -4.82
C GLU A 41 2.52 -7.14 -4.62
N GLU A 42 1.43 -6.40 -4.80
CA GLU A 42 1.40 -4.96 -4.53
C GLU A 42 1.65 -4.66 -3.06
N CYS A 43 1.02 -5.40 -2.14
CA CYS A 43 1.29 -5.25 -0.70
C CYS A 43 2.79 -5.41 -0.40
N LYS A 44 3.41 -6.48 -0.90
CA LYS A 44 4.85 -6.72 -0.69
C LYS A 44 5.70 -5.57 -1.26
N LYS A 45 5.40 -5.13 -2.48
CA LYS A 45 6.15 -4.05 -3.14
C LYS A 45 6.08 -2.73 -2.36
N ILE A 46 4.90 -2.43 -1.78
CA ILE A 46 4.69 -1.24 -0.95
C ILE A 46 5.44 -1.37 0.39
N SER A 47 5.36 -2.53 1.06
CA SER A 47 6.12 -2.79 2.29
C SER A 47 7.63 -2.63 2.06
N ASP A 48 8.17 -3.25 1.00
CA ASP A 48 9.59 -3.15 0.64
C ASP A 48 10.01 -1.69 0.35
N TYR A 49 9.10 -0.87 -0.18
CA TYR A 49 9.36 0.56 -0.41
C TYR A 49 9.52 1.32 0.91
N TYR A 50 8.62 1.11 1.87
CA TYR A 50 8.71 1.77 3.17
C TYR A 50 9.93 1.31 3.97
N GLU A 51 10.27 0.02 3.96
CA GLU A 51 11.48 -0.49 4.63
C GLU A 51 12.79 0.14 4.10
N ARG A 52 12.85 0.46 2.80
CA ARG A 52 14.06 1.04 2.17
C ARG A 52 14.18 2.55 2.33
N ASN A 53 13.09 3.24 2.65
CA ASN A 53 13.03 4.70 2.76
C ASN A 53 12.71 5.17 4.20
N SER A 54 12.75 4.25 5.18
CA SER A 54 12.65 4.55 6.61
C SER A 54 14.00 4.87 7.24
#